data_AF-A0A2V5IQ08-F1
#
_entry.id   AF-A0A2V5IQ08-F1
#
_cell.length_a   1.000
_cell.length_b   1.000
_cell.length_c   1.000
_cell.angle_alpha   90.00
_cell.angle_beta   90.00
_cell.angle_gamma   90.00
#
_symmetry.space_group_name_H-M   'P 1'
#
loop_
_entity.id
_entity.type
_entity.pdbx_description
1 polymer ?
#
loop_
_entity_poly.entity_id
_entity_poly.type
_entity_poly.pdbx_seq_one_letter_code
_entity_poly.pdbx_strand_id
1 'polypeptide(L)'
;MSTLPIPVLSISASNDELSTTEKINASKDLLPKDTNFTVIEGGVHANFGDYGPQSSDGTPTISRDDARTEISRDSLAFVESVSK
;
A
#
# COMPACT_ATOMS: atom_id res chain seq x y z
N MET A 1 -2.98 -14.26 12.54
CA MET A 1 -1.64 -13.75 12.19
C MET A 1 -0.73 -14.87 11.71
N SER A 2 -0.03 -14.66 10.60
CA SER A 2 0.91 -15.62 10.00
C SER A 2 2.19 -15.75 10.82
N THR A 3 2.86 -16.90 10.73
CA THR A 3 4.11 -17.22 11.45
C THR A 3 5.34 -17.21 10.54
N LEU A 4 5.23 -16.72 9.31
CA LEU A 4 6.37 -16.63 8.40
C LEU A 4 7.43 -15.67 8.98
N PRO A 5 8.71 -16.09 9.09
CA PRO A 5 9.76 -15.26 9.67
C PRO A 5 10.36 -14.33 8.61
N ILE A 6 9.53 -13.52 7.96
CA ILE A 6 9.94 -12.57 6.92
C ILE A 6 9.41 -11.17 7.26
N PRO A 7 10.22 -10.11 7.09
CA PRO A 7 9.71 -8.74 7.16
C PRO A 7 8.68 -8.50 6.06
N VAL A 8 7.60 -7.78 6.40
CA VAL A 8 6.56 -7.41 5.44
C VAL A 8 6.20 -5.93 5.60
N LEU A 9 6.08 -5.25 4.47
CA LEU A 9 5.43 -3.93 4.36
C LEU A 9 4.18 -4.08 3.50
N SER A 10 3.05 -3.57 3.99
CA SER A 10 1.83 -3.38 3.23
C SER A 10 1.60 -1.88 3.00
N ILE A 11 1.65 -1.46 1.74
CA ILE A 11 1.29 -0.10 1.29
C ILE A 11 -0.09 -0.19 0.64
N SER A 12 -1.03 0.62 1.11
CA SER A 12 -2.41 0.68 0.58
C SER A 12 -2.80 2.14 0.35
N ALA A 13 -3.97 2.42 -0.22
CA ALA A 13 -4.46 3.79 -0.40
C ALA A 13 -5.89 3.97 0.10
N SER A 14 -6.20 5.15 0.63
CA SER A 14 -7.45 5.40 1.36
C SER A 14 -8.70 5.41 0.47
N ASN A 15 -8.55 5.74 -0.81
CA ASN A 15 -9.65 5.84 -1.78
C ASN A 15 -9.61 4.69 -2.80
N ASP A 16 -8.84 3.63 -2.56
CA ASP A 16 -8.81 2.44 -3.40
C ASP A 16 -10.10 1.62 -3.21
N GLU A 17 -10.99 1.67 -4.21
CA GLU A 17 -12.25 0.93 -4.20
C GLU A 17 -12.10 -0.57 -4.56
N LEU A 18 -10.94 -0.99 -5.07
CA LEU A 18 -10.64 -2.38 -5.38
C LEU A 18 -10.03 -3.10 -4.16
N SER A 19 -9.02 -2.50 -3.55
CA SER A 19 -8.34 -2.95 -2.33
C SER A 19 -8.75 -2.12 -1.12
N THR A 20 -10.05 -2.12 -0.83
CA THR A 20 -10.65 -1.26 0.21
C THR A 20 -10.02 -1.43 1.59
N THR A 21 -10.11 -0.39 2.43
CA THR A 21 -9.65 -0.41 3.82
C THR A 21 -10.19 -1.61 4.60
N GLU A 22 -11.43 -2.03 4.36
CA GLU A 22 -12.03 -3.21 4.98
C GLU A 22 -11.33 -4.50 4.54
N LYS A 23 -11.02 -4.65 3.24
CA LYS A 23 -10.28 -5.81 2.73
C LYS A 23 -8.86 -5.87 3.28
N ILE A 24 -8.18 -4.71 3.39
CA ILE A 24 -6.85 -4.62 4.01
C ILE A 24 -6.92 -4.96 5.50
N ASN A 25 -7.90 -4.46 6.24
CA ASN A 25 -8.07 -4.80 7.65
C ASN A 25 -8.37 -6.29 7.86
N ALA A 26 -9.20 -6.88 7.01
CA ALA A 26 -9.52 -8.32 7.04
C ALA A 26 -8.31 -9.20 6.71
N SER A 27 -7.34 -8.70 5.94
CA SER A 27 -6.14 -9.46 5.55
C SER A 27 -4.99 -9.37 6.56
N LYS A 28 -5.05 -8.46 7.55
CA LYS A 28 -3.99 -8.30 8.58
C LYS A 28 -3.62 -9.61 9.27
N ASP A 29 -4.60 -10.47 9.51
CA ASP A 29 -4.39 -11.77 10.14
C ASP A 29 -3.67 -12.81 9.26
N LEU A 30 -3.56 -12.55 7.95
CA LEU A 30 -2.82 -13.37 7.01
C LEU A 30 -1.34 -13.00 6.93
N LEU A 31 -0.95 -11.87 7.54
CA LEU A 31 0.42 -11.36 7.51
C LEU A 31 1.12 -11.57 8.87
N PRO A 32 2.48 -11.55 8.90
CA PRO A 32 3.23 -11.57 10.14
C PRO A 32 2.82 -10.46 11.10
N LYS A 33 2.91 -10.72 12.41
CA LYS A 33 2.50 -9.77 13.46
C LYS A 33 3.26 -8.44 13.43
N ASP A 34 4.51 -8.49 12.96
CA ASP A 34 5.42 -7.36 12.82
C ASP A 34 5.35 -6.69 11.43
N THR A 35 4.32 -7.02 10.63
CA THR A 35 4.06 -6.32 9.36
C THR A 35 3.86 -4.84 9.60
N ASN A 36 4.58 -4.01 8.84
CA ASN A 36 4.34 -2.57 8.81
C ASN A 36 3.19 -2.26 7.83
N PHE A 37 2.26 -1.39 8.21
CA PHE A 37 1.15 -0.97 7.38
C PHE A 37 1.20 0.54 7.18
N THR A 38 1.20 0.98 5.93
CA THR A 38 1.14 2.40 5.54
C THR A 38 -0.02 2.62 4.57
N VAL A 39 -0.61 3.81 4.65
CA VAL A 39 -1.75 4.22 3.82
C VAL A 39 -1.35 5.51 3.11
N ILE A 40 -1.48 5.51 1.78
CA ILE A 40 -1.37 6.70 0.94
C ILE A 40 -2.72 7.41 0.99
N GLU A 41 -2.79 8.47 1.79
CA GLU A 41 -4.01 9.25 1.96
C GLU A 41 -4.39 9.96 0.66
N GLY A 42 -5.64 9.79 0.26
CA GLY A 42 -6.19 10.29 -1.00
C GLY A 42 -5.80 9.51 -2.25
N GLY A 43 -4.96 8.48 -2.14
CA GLY A 43 -4.58 7.63 -3.27
C GLY A 43 -5.68 6.65 -3.69
N VAL A 44 -5.55 6.13 -4.91
CA VAL A 44 -6.45 5.17 -5.56
C VAL A 44 -5.66 3.99 -6.12
N HIS A 45 -6.37 2.96 -6.59
CA HIS A 45 -5.76 1.73 -7.09
C HIS A 45 -4.70 1.98 -8.19
N ALA A 46 -4.98 2.83 -9.17
CA ALA A 46 -4.04 3.15 -10.24
C ALA A 46 -2.77 3.90 -9.82
N ASN A 47 -2.66 4.39 -8.57
CA ASN A 47 -1.41 4.98 -8.12
C ASN A 47 -0.29 3.96 -7.94
N PHE A 48 -0.61 2.67 -7.81
CA PHE A 48 0.37 1.59 -7.64
C PHE A 48 0.95 1.05 -8.94
N GLY A 49 0.52 1.55 -10.10
CA GLY A 49 1.10 1.20 -11.39
C GLY A 49 1.04 2.32 -12.43
N ASP A 50 1.44 1.99 -13.65
CA ASP A 50 1.48 2.91 -14.80
C ASP A 50 0.52 2.45 -15.91
N TYR A 51 -0.59 1.83 -15.52
CA TYR A 51 -1.64 1.35 -16.42
C TYR A 51 -2.74 2.39 -16.70
N GLY A 52 -2.69 3.56 -16.04
CA GLY A 52 -3.69 4.62 -16.14
C GLY A 52 -4.98 4.32 -15.36
N PRO A 53 -5.96 5.24 -15.37
CA PRO A 53 -7.20 5.08 -14.62
C PRO A 53 -8.06 3.90 -15.10
N GLN A 54 -8.68 3.19 -14.17
CA GLN A 54 -9.61 2.08 -14.40
C GLN A 54 -10.95 2.33 -13.68
N SER A 55 -12.00 1.62 -14.11
CA SER A 55 -13.39 1.83 -13.68
C SER A 55 -13.65 1.67 -12.17
N SER A 56 -12.71 1.06 -11.43
CA SER A 56 -12.86 0.71 -10.01
C SER A 56 -11.72 1.23 -9.14
N ASP A 57 -11.00 2.26 -9.60
CA ASP A 57 -9.88 2.82 -8.83
C ASP A 57 -10.35 3.67 -7.64
N GLY A 58 -11.52 4.32 -7.77
CA GLY A 58 -11.97 5.42 -6.91
C GLY A 58 -11.62 6.80 -7.49
N THR A 59 -11.86 7.86 -6.72
CA THR A 59 -11.49 9.24 -7.09
C THR A 59 -10.30 9.72 -6.25
N PRO A 60 -9.15 10.05 -6.86
CA PRO A 60 -7.99 10.50 -6.11
C PRO A 60 -8.19 11.92 -5.56
N THR A 61 -7.71 12.15 -4.34
CA THR A 61 -7.60 13.49 -3.74
C THR A 61 -6.14 13.92 -3.54
N ILE A 62 -5.19 13.08 -3.98
CA ILE A 62 -3.76 13.37 -4.08
C ILE A 62 -3.32 13.35 -5.56
N SER A 63 -2.25 14.06 -5.90
CA SER A 63 -1.68 13.97 -7.24
C SER A 63 -1.01 12.60 -7.46
N ARG A 64 -0.93 12.16 -8.72
CA ARG A 64 -0.24 10.92 -9.07
C ARG A 64 1.25 10.95 -8.70
N ASP A 65 1.90 12.09 -8.89
CA ASP A 65 3.33 12.24 -8.62
C ASP A 65 3.64 12.23 -7.12
N ASP A 66 2.76 12.83 -6.30
CA ASP A 66 2.91 12.80 -4.84
C ASP A 66 2.69 11.38 -4.31
N ALA A 67 1.63 10.69 -4.74
CA ALA A 67 1.40 9.28 -4.38
C ALA A 67 2.59 8.39 -4.78
N ARG A 68 3.13 8.56 -5.99
CA ARG A 68 4.31 7.82 -6.45
C ARG A 68 5.55 8.12 -5.61
N THR A 69 5.73 9.38 -5.21
CA THR A 69 6.84 9.80 -4.34
C THR A 69 6.75 9.12 -2.98
N GLU A 70 5.56 9.10 -2.36
CA GLU A 70 5.34 8.44 -1.08
C GLU A 70 5.53 6.92 -1.15
N ILE A 71 4.94 6.26 -2.16
CA ILE A 71 5.11 4.82 -2.40
C ILE A 71 6.60 4.46 -2.56
N SER A 72 7.34 5.26 -3.34
CA SER A 72 8.78 5.04 -3.57
C SER A 72 9.59 5.24 -2.30
N ARG A 73 9.28 6.28 -1.51
CA ARG A 73 9.92 6.58 -0.23
C ARG A 73 9.75 5.42 0.75
N ASP A 74 8.52 4.95 0.93
CA ASP A 74 8.21 3.86 1.89
C ASP A 74 8.82 2.52 1.43
N SER A 75 8.79 2.24 0.12
CA SER A 75 9.41 1.04 -0.45
C SER A 75 10.93 1.03 -0.26
N LEU A 76 11.61 2.15 -0.53
CA LEU A 76 13.05 2.27 -0.37
C LEU A 76 13.45 2.13 1.10
N ALA A 77 12.75 2.82 2.01
CA ALA A 77 13.00 2.72 3.44
C ALA A 77 12.86 1.27 3.95
N PHE A 78 11.88 0.52 3.44
CA PHE A 78 11.73 -0.89 3.77
C PHE A 78 12.89 -1.75 3.24
N VAL A 79 13.26 -1.60 1.97
CA VAL A 79 14.41 -2.33 1.39
C VAL A 79 15.69 -2.05 2.18
N GLU A 80 15.96 -0.79 2.52
CA GLU A 80 17.11 -0.41 3.35
C GLU A 80 17.07 -1.04 4.76
N SER A 81 15.88 -1.18 5.35
CA SER A 81 15.71 -1.78 6.68
C SER A 81 16.04 -3.28 6.71
N VAL A 82 15.84 -4.00 5.60
CA VAL A 82 16.05 -5.46 5.50
C VAL A 82 17.35 -5.87 4.82
N SER A 83 18.08 -4.92 4.21
CA SER A 83 19.33 -5.20 3.48
C SER A 83 20.59 -5.17 4.37
N LYS A 84 20.43 -5.17 5.70
CA LYS A 84 21.54 -5.11 6.66
C LYS A 84 22.00 -6.48 7.13
#